data_AF-A0A6V7LRP3-F1
#
_entry.id   AF-A0A6V7LRP3-F1
#
_cell.length_a   1.000
_cell.length_b   1.000
_cell.length_c   1.000
_cell.angle_alpha   90.00
_cell.angle_beta   90.00
_cell.angle_gamma   90.00
#
_symmetry.space_group_name_H-M   'P 1'
#
loop_
_entity.id
_entity.type
_entity.pdbx_description
1 polymer ?
#
loop_
_entity_poly.entity_id
_entity_poly.type
_entity_poly.pdbx_seq_one_letter_code
_entity_poly.pdbx_strand_id
1 'polypeptide(L)'
;NPLHCGCESQELWEWLRDHQKLVGGVDRGRNRGTNGVGNVGNVEGGVLRCDQPPELRGLVFLDLDPHHFCSAPLVLKLAIQDIQPFSVLVSWQSRNHSGLHGYQVAYHALDNVNE
;
A
#
# COMPACT_ATOMS: atom_id res chain seq x y z
N ASN A 1 -6.47 16.60 -7.12
CA ASN A 1 -6.54 15.12 -7.12
C ASN A 1 -6.60 14.69 -5.66
N PRO A 2 -7.74 14.20 -5.13
CA PRO A 2 -7.83 13.81 -3.72
C PRO A 2 -6.94 12.59 -3.45
N LEU A 3 -6.08 12.67 -2.42
CA LEU A 3 -5.14 11.60 -2.10
C LEU A 3 -5.79 10.55 -1.20
N HIS A 4 -5.87 9.32 -1.70
CA HIS A 4 -6.39 8.18 -0.93
C HIS A 4 -5.22 7.45 -0.23
N CYS A 5 -5.04 7.72 1.06
CA CYS A 5 -4.00 7.18 1.93
C CYS A 5 -4.35 5.80 2.50
N GLY A 6 -4.70 4.87 1.63
CA GLY A 6 -4.89 3.46 1.99
C GLY A 6 -3.70 2.62 1.57
N CYS A 7 -3.82 1.30 1.73
CA CYS A 7 -2.80 0.33 1.39
C CYS A 7 -2.22 0.48 -0.05
N GLU A 8 -3.02 0.94 -1.03
CA GLU A 8 -2.54 1.09 -2.43
C GLU A 8 -1.50 2.19 -2.55
N SER A 9 -1.55 3.16 -1.64
CA SER A 9 -0.67 4.32 -1.63
C SER A 9 0.62 4.10 -0.86
N GLN A 10 0.77 2.96 -0.16
CA GLN A 10 1.97 2.67 0.64
C GLN A 10 3.22 2.60 -0.24
N GLU A 11 3.16 1.97 -1.42
CA GLU A 11 4.31 1.89 -2.34
C GLU A 11 4.73 3.28 -2.83
N LEU A 12 3.75 4.13 -3.15
CA LEU A 12 4.01 5.53 -3.51
C LEU A 12 4.63 6.30 -2.34
N TRP A 13 4.13 6.09 -1.12
CA TRP A 13 4.66 6.70 0.10
C TRP A 13 6.13 6.32 0.32
N GLU A 14 6.45 5.02 0.23
CA GLU A 14 7.82 4.51 0.37
C GLU A 14 8.75 5.15 -0.66
N TRP A 15 8.33 5.19 -1.92
CA TRP A 15 9.09 5.80 -2.99
C TRP A 15 9.31 7.31 -2.77
N LEU A 16 8.26 8.06 -2.41
CA LEU A 16 8.38 9.50 -2.19
C LEU A 16 9.22 9.85 -0.96
N ARG A 17 9.28 8.98 0.04
CA ARG A 17 10.16 9.15 1.21
C ARG A 17 11.64 9.11 0.81
N ASP A 18 12.01 8.28 -0.16
CA ASP A 18 13.37 8.24 -0.70
C ASP A 18 13.65 9.38 -1.69
N HIS A 19 12.59 10.01 -2.21
CA HIS A 19 12.64 11.03 -3.26
C HIS A 19 11.99 12.37 -2.84
N GLN A 20 12.07 12.74 -1.57
CA GLN A 20 11.40 13.93 -1.02
C GLN A 20 11.73 15.24 -1.73
N LYS A 21 12.92 15.33 -2.35
CA LYS A 21 13.35 16.48 -3.17
C LYS A 21 12.45 16.75 -4.39
N LEU A 22 11.74 15.73 -4.88
CA LEU A 22 10.82 15.84 -6.02
C LEU A 22 9.44 16.38 -5.60
N VAL A 23 9.10 16.27 -4.33
CA VAL A 23 7.79 16.66 -3.75
C VAL A 23 7.87 18.03 -3.11
N GLY A 24 8.98 18.30 -2.40
CA GLY A 24 9.28 19.58 -1.79
C GLY A 24 10.01 20.49 -2.75
N GLY A 25 9.27 21.31 -3.49
CA GLY A 25 9.83 22.50 -4.15
C GLY A 25 10.20 23.58 -3.13
N VAL A 26 11.04 23.29 -2.13
CA VAL A 26 11.63 24.29 -1.24
C VAL A 26 13.03 23.85 -0.82
N ASP A 27 14.00 24.11 -1.68
CA ASP A 27 15.25 24.65 -1.19
C ASP A 27 14.91 25.75 -0.17
N ARG A 28 15.33 25.58 1.09
CA ARG A 28 15.36 26.67 2.09
C ARG A 28 16.44 27.73 1.76
N GLY A 29 16.66 28.01 0.48
CA GLY A 29 17.60 29.02 0.05
C GLY A 29 17.85 29.00 -1.45
N ARG A 30 17.67 30.18 -2.06
CA ARG A 30 18.16 30.61 -3.39
C ARG A 30 17.35 30.16 -4.62
N ASN A 31 16.43 31.04 -5.00
CA ASN A 31 16.48 31.77 -6.28
C ASN A 31 16.92 30.96 -7.53
N ARG A 32 15.98 30.31 -8.21
CA ARG A 32 16.00 30.00 -9.66
C ARG A 32 14.60 29.48 -10.00
N GLY A 33 13.80 30.12 -10.83
CA GLY A 33 14.11 30.28 -12.25
C GLY A 33 13.72 29.01 -13.00
N THR A 34 12.44 28.96 -13.40
CA THR A 34 11.96 28.32 -14.65
C THR A 34 11.81 26.78 -14.68
N ASN A 35 10.61 26.35 -15.09
CA ASN A 35 10.21 25.03 -15.61
C ASN A 35 10.18 23.81 -14.66
N GLY A 36 9.11 23.70 -13.87
CA GLY A 36 8.64 22.43 -13.30
C GLY A 36 7.21 22.14 -13.75
N VAL A 37 7.01 21.09 -14.53
CA VAL A 37 5.69 20.58 -14.94
C VAL A 37 5.05 19.91 -13.73
N GLY A 38 3.99 20.50 -13.17
CA GLY A 38 3.33 19.93 -12.00
C GLY A 38 2.12 20.71 -11.53
N ASN A 39 1.13 20.91 -12.42
CA ASN A 39 -0.19 21.38 -12.02
C ASN A 39 -0.94 20.23 -11.31
N VAL A 40 -0.60 19.97 -10.05
CA VAL A 40 -1.38 19.08 -9.18
C VAL A 40 -2.07 19.98 -8.16
N GLY A 41 -3.34 20.30 -8.46
CA GLY A 41 -4.16 21.19 -7.63
C GLY A 41 -4.25 20.72 -6.18
N ASN A 42 -4.27 21.71 -5.28
CA ASN A 42 -4.30 21.66 -3.82
C ASN A 42 -2.97 21.48 -3.07
N VAL A 43 -1.96 22.25 -3.44
CA VAL A 43 -0.71 22.33 -2.70
C VAL A 43 -0.47 23.77 -2.22
N GLU A 44 -1.25 24.20 -1.22
CA GLU A 44 -0.80 25.28 -0.34
C GLU A 44 0.40 24.74 0.46
N GLY A 45 1.62 25.01 -0.02
CA GLY A 45 2.86 24.81 0.75
C GLY A 45 3.67 23.52 0.49
N GLY A 46 3.53 22.85 -0.64
CA GLY A 46 4.36 21.68 -1.00
C GLY A 46 4.01 20.37 -0.29
N VAL A 47 2.99 20.36 0.57
CA VAL A 47 2.68 19.23 1.46
C VAL A 47 1.50 18.41 0.93
N LEU A 48 1.74 17.13 0.64
CA LEU A 48 0.70 16.17 0.26
C LEU A 48 -0.10 15.77 1.51
N ARG A 49 -1.43 15.94 1.46
CA ARG A 49 -2.34 15.59 2.56
C ARG A 49 -3.37 14.56 2.10
N CYS A 50 -3.75 13.69 3.02
CA CYS A 50 -4.74 12.65 2.80
C CYS A 50 -6.15 13.22 2.77
N ASP A 51 -6.95 12.81 1.80
CA ASP A 51 -8.39 13.12 1.73
C ASP A 51 -9.25 11.94 2.22
N GLN A 52 -8.78 10.72 1.97
CA GLN A 52 -9.39 9.46 2.41
C GLN A 52 -8.27 8.52 2.93
N PRO A 53 -8.58 7.52 3.78
CA PRO A 53 -9.88 7.29 4.43
C PRO A 53 -10.16 8.34 5.52
N PRO A 54 -11.39 8.41 6.08
CA PRO A 54 -11.79 9.46 7.04
C PRO A 54 -10.88 9.57 8.26
N GLU A 55 -10.31 8.44 8.70
CA GLU A 55 -9.43 8.34 9.87
C GLU A 55 -8.09 9.04 9.64
N LEU A 56 -7.66 9.14 8.38
CA LEU A 56 -6.39 9.76 7.99
C LEU A 56 -6.57 11.12 7.32
N ARG A 57 -7.81 11.59 7.16
CA ARG A 57 -8.11 12.85 6.45
C ARG A 57 -7.39 14.04 7.10
N GLY A 58 -6.74 14.85 6.27
CA GLY A 58 -5.99 16.04 6.66
C GLY A 58 -4.56 15.78 7.14
N LEU A 59 -4.21 14.52 7.46
CA LEU A 59 -2.86 14.14 7.86
C LEU A 59 -1.88 14.28 6.69
N VAL A 60 -0.63 14.57 7.02
CA VAL A 60 0.45 14.72 6.04
C VAL A 60 0.89 13.34 5.58
N PHE A 61 0.79 13.08 4.28
CA PHE A 61 1.03 11.77 3.69
C PHE A 61 2.40 11.21 4.08
N LEU A 62 3.46 11.99 3.92
CA LEU A 62 4.84 11.56 4.19
C LEU A 62 5.19 11.40 5.67
N ASP A 63 4.34 11.90 6.58
CA ASP A 63 4.53 11.76 8.04
C ASP A 63 3.77 10.56 8.62
N LEU A 64 2.95 9.87 7.82
CA LEU A 64 2.22 8.69 8.26
C LEU A 64 3.16 7.51 8.51
N ASP A 65 2.87 6.73 9.56
CA ASP A 65 3.50 5.43 9.78
C ASP A 65 3.02 4.40 8.74
N PRO A 66 3.89 3.52 8.19
CA PRO A 66 3.51 2.48 7.23
C PRO A 66 2.30 1.63 7.66
N HIS A 67 2.16 1.34 8.96
CA HIS A 67 1.08 0.50 9.49
C HIS A 67 -0.29 1.20 9.43
N HIS A 68 -0.33 2.53 9.31
CA HIS A 68 -1.59 3.26 9.16
C HIS A 68 -2.22 3.08 7.77
N PHE A 69 -1.42 2.79 6.75
CA PHE A 69 -1.95 2.55 5.40
C PHE A 69 -2.72 1.23 5.31
N CYS A 70 -2.32 0.22 6.10
CA CYS A 70 -2.83 -1.13 5.97
C CYS A 70 -2.92 -1.85 7.32
N SER A 71 -4.15 -2.09 7.79
CA SER A 71 -4.42 -2.73 9.09
C SER A 71 -4.31 -4.25 9.09
N ALA A 72 -4.35 -4.89 7.92
CA ALA A 72 -4.22 -6.34 7.79
C ALA A 72 -3.58 -6.73 6.44
N PRO A 73 -2.76 -7.79 6.43
CA PRO A 73 -2.18 -8.30 5.20
C PRO A 73 -3.26 -9.00 4.36
N LEU A 74 -3.60 -8.43 3.20
CA LEU A 74 -4.65 -8.97 2.32
C LEU A 74 -4.07 -9.96 1.30
N VAL A 75 -4.60 -11.19 1.29
CA VAL A 75 -4.42 -12.14 0.19
C VAL A 75 -5.43 -11.78 -0.90
N LEU A 76 -4.95 -11.27 -2.03
CA LEU A 76 -5.80 -10.81 -3.14
C LEU A 76 -6.39 -11.98 -3.92
N LYS A 77 -5.62 -13.06 -4.06
CA LYS A 77 -6.01 -14.25 -4.80
C LYS A 77 -5.46 -15.49 -4.13
N LEU A 78 -6.31 -16.51 -4.01
CA LEU A 78 -5.94 -17.86 -3.66
C LEU A 78 -6.59 -18.80 -4.68
N ALA A 79 -5.80 -19.67 -5.29
CA ALA A 79 -6.29 -20.60 -6.29
C ALA A 79 -5.63 -21.97 -6.09
N ILE A 80 -6.47 -23.02 -6.17
CA ILE A 80 -6.02 -24.39 -6.31
C ILE A 80 -5.84 -24.63 -7.81
N GLN A 81 -4.59 -24.82 -8.23
CA GLN A 81 -4.25 -24.99 -9.65
C GLN A 81 -4.36 -26.45 -10.09
N ASP A 82 -4.01 -27.38 -9.19
CA ASP A 82 -4.05 -28.82 -9.47
C ASP A 82 -4.32 -29.61 -8.19
N ILE A 83 -5.03 -30.74 -8.34
CA ILE A 83 -5.32 -31.69 -7.26
C ILE A 83 -4.98 -33.09 -7.77
N GLN A 84 -4.06 -33.74 -7.07
CA GLN A 84 -3.64 -35.12 -7.32
C GLN A 84 -4.00 -36.00 -6.12
N PRO A 85 -3.93 -37.34 -6.26
CA PRO A 85 -4.27 -38.24 -5.14
C PRO A 85 -3.46 -38.01 -3.86
N PHE A 86 -2.25 -37.45 -3.97
CA PHE A 86 -1.33 -37.24 -2.83
C PHE A 86 -0.70 -35.85 -2.80
N SER A 87 -1.12 -34.92 -3.66
CA SER A 87 -0.55 -33.58 -3.72
C SER A 87 -1.59 -32.56 -4.17
N VAL A 88 -1.39 -31.30 -3.79
CA VAL A 88 -2.22 -30.17 -4.24
C VAL A 88 -1.29 -29.02 -4.59
N LEU A 89 -1.50 -28.40 -5.74
CA LEU A 89 -0.79 -27.19 -6.12
C LEU A 89 -1.66 -25.97 -5.79
N VAL A 90 -1.16 -25.14 -4.89
CA VAL A 90 -1.81 -23.89 -4.48
C VAL A 90 -0.96 -22.72 -4.91
N SER A 91 -1.60 -21.71 -5.50
CA SER A 91 -1.00 -20.40 -5.73
C SER A 91 -1.75 -19.34 -4.97
N TRP A 92 -1.02 -18.44 -4.31
CA TRP A 92 -1.59 -17.20 -3.80
C TRP A 92 -0.89 -16.00 -4.42
N GLN A 93 -1.56 -14.86 -4.35
CA GLN A 93 -1.00 -13.55 -4.61
C GLN A 93 -1.33 -12.66 -3.42
N SER A 94 -0.30 -12.25 -2.67
CA SER A 94 -0.42 -11.22 -1.66
C SER A 94 -0.23 -9.86 -2.31
N ARG A 95 -0.64 -8.83 -1.59
CA ARG A 95 -0.32 -7.46 -1.94
C ARG A 95 1.16 -7.15 -1.65
N ASN A 96 1.76 -6.29 -2.46
CA ASN A 96 3.08 -5.72 -2.16
C ASN A 96 3.06 -5.08 -0.77
N HIS A 97 4.17 -5.22 -0.03
CA HIS A 97 4.36 -4.64 1.30
C HIS A 97 3.31 -5.08 2.35
N SER A 98 2.59 -6.17 2.11
CA SER A 98 1.64 -6.73 3.08
C SER A 98 2.32 -7.32 4.32
N GLY A 99 3.63 -7.59 4.29
CA GLY A 99 4.32 -8.33 5.35
C GLY A 99 3.95 -9.83 5.40
N LEU A 100 3.16 -10.32 4.44
CA LEU A 100 2.91 -11.76 4.23
C LEU A 100 4.09 -12.37 3.48
N HIS A 101 4.89 -13.17 4.20
CA HIS A 101 6.07 -13.86 3.65
C HIS A 101 5.88 -15.36 3.44
N GLY A 102 4.76 -15.92 3.88
CA GLY A 102 4.53 -17.36 3.80
C GLY A 102 3.11 -17.76 4.18
N TYR A 103 2.93 -19.06 4.30
CA TYR A 103 1.66 -19.73 4.51
C TYR A 103 1.90 -21.04 5.26
N GLN A 104 0.87 -21.52 5.94
CA GLN A 104 0.85 -22.85 6.54
C GLN A 104 -0.35 -23.59 5.98
N VAL A 105 -0.13 -24.81 5.48
CA VAL A 105 -1.20 -25.71 5.06
C VAL A 105 -1.49 -26.65 6.22
N ALA A 106 -2.75 -26.69 6.66
CA ALA A 106 -3.23 -27.64 7.65
C ALA A 106 -4.30 -28.53 7.02
N TYR A 107 -4.17 -29.84 7.22
CA TYR A 107 -5.20 -30.81 6.83
C TYR A 107 -6.10 -31.06 8.03
N HIS A 108 -7.40 -30.90 7.81
CA HIS A 108 -8.43 -31.30 8.76
C HIS A 108 -9.29 -32.35 8.07
N ALA A 109 -9.27 -33.58 8.58
CA ALA A 109 -10.25 -34.57 8.17
C ALA A 109 -11.62 -34.01 8.56
N LEU A 110 -12.51 -33.88 7.56
CA LEU A 110 -13.91 -33.70 7.84
C LEU A 110 -14.39 -35.07 8.30
N ASP A 111 -14.31 -35.34 9.61
CA ASP A 111 -14.96 -36.52 10.18
C ASP A 111 -16.39 -36.51 9.67
N ASN A 112 -16.79 -37.63 9.05
CA ASN A 112 -18.10 -37.82 8.44
C ASN A 112 -19.16 -37.25 9.38
N VAL A 113 -19.77 -36.14 8.99
CA VAL A 113 -21.01 -35.68 9.62
C VAL A 113 -21.95 -36.87 9.49
N ASN A 114 -22.21 -37.50 10.64
CA ASN A 114 -22.86 -38.80 10.81
C ASN A 114 -23.87 -39.17 9.71
N GLU A 115 -23.78 -40.42 9.24
CA GLU A 115 -24.90 -41.16 8.64
C GLU A 115 -26.21 -40.98 9.41
#